data_AF-A0A534VGN7-F1
#
_entry.id   AF-A0A534VGN7-F1
#
_cell.length_a   1.000
_cell.length_b   1.000
_cell.length_c   1.000
_cell.angle_alpha   90.00
_cell.angle_beta   90.00
_cell.angle_gamma   90.00
#
_symmetry.space_group_name_H-M   'P 1'
#
loop_
_entity.id
_entity.type
_entity.pdbx_description
1 polymer ?
#
loop_
_entity_poly.entity_id
_entity_poly.type
_entity_poly.pdbx_seq_one_letter_code
_entity_poly.pdbx_strand_id
1 'polypeptide(L)' 'MAAPATTARANVNLALVKYWGKRDRALNLPATGSISLTLDGLSVEASVAFGG' A
#
# COMPACT_ATOMS: atom_id res chain seq x y z
N MET A 1 -27.56 9.04 10.74
CA MET A 1 -26.64 8.33 11.65
C MET A 1 -25.34 8.14 10.88
N ALA A 2 -24.20 8.66 11.34
CA ALA A 2 -22.93 8.54 10.62
C ALA A 2 -22.53 7.06 10.51
N ALA A 3 -21.97 6.67 9.36
CA ALA A 3 -21.50 5.30 9.18
C ALA A 3 -20.38 4.98 10.20
N PRO A 4 -20.34 3.76 10.75
CA PRO A 4 -19.30 3.38 11.72
C PRO A 4 -17.91 3.43 11.07
N ALA A 5 -16.90 3.75 11.88
CA ALA A 5 -15.51 3.72 11.43
C ALA A 5 -15.10 2.30 11.02
N THR A 6 -14.40 2.17 9.90
CA THR A 6 -13.81 0.91 9.43
C THR A 6 -12.30 0.94 9.60
N THR A 7 -11.74 -0.10 10.22
CA THR A 7 -10.29 -0.24 10.45
C THR A 7 -9.73 -1.36 9.60
N ALA A 8 -8.61 -1.11 8.94
CA ALA A 8 -7.85 -2.11 8.19
C ALA A 8 -6.38 -2.10 8.62
N ARG A 9 -5.74 -3.28 8.57
CA ARG A 9 -4.32 -3.49 8.85
C ARG A 9 -3.61 -3.95 7.57
N ALA A 10 -2.44 -3.38 7.29
CA ALA A 10 -1.59 -3.76 6.16
C ALA A 10 -0.13 -3.94 6.60
N ASN A 11 0.55 -4.92 6.01
CA ASN A 11 1.95 -5.24 6.33
C ASN A 11 2.94 -4.53 5.40
N VAL A 12 4.15 -4.29 5.90
CA VAL A 12 5.27 -3.79 5.10
C VAL A 12 5.75 -4.88 4.14
N ASN A 13 6.25 -4.48 2.96
CA ASN A 13 6.91 -5.40 2.03
C ASN A 13 8.36 -4.97 1.74
N LEU A 14 9.22 -5.94 1.42
CA LEU A 14 10.60 -5.72 0.98
C LEU A 14 10.79 -6.22 -0.46
N ALA A 15 11.20 -5.34 -1.37
CA ALA A 15 11.45 -5.70 -2.76
C ALA A 15 12.73 -6.53 -2.93
N LEU A 16 12.59 -7.74 -3.48
CA LEU A 16 13.70 -8.61 -3.89
C LEU A 16 14.14 -8.25 -5.31
N VAL A 17 13.18 -8.14 -6.25
CA VAL A 17 13.37 -7.49 -7.55
C VAL A 17 12.84 -6.07 -7.45
N LYS A 18 13.70 -5.08 -7.65
CA LYS A 18 13.41 -3.69 -7.31
C LYS A 18 12.41 -3.05 -8.27
N TYR A 19 11.43 -2.34 -7.71
CA TYR A 19 10.67 -1.32 -8.42
C TYR A 19 11.55 -0.07 -8.53
N TRP A 20 12.09 0.21 -9.73
CA TRP A 20 12.92 1.39 -9.95
C TRP A 20 12.74 1.95 -11.35
N GLY A 21 12.45 3.26 -11.43
CA GLY A 21 12.10 3.94 -12.68
C GLY A 21 10.62 3.80 -13.05
N LYS A 22 10.09 4.83 -13.72
CA LYS A 22 8.70 4.89 -14.18
C LYS A 22 8.67 5.16 -15.67
N ARG A 23 7.92 4.36 -16.42
CA ARG A 23 7.66 4.62 -17.85
C ARG A 23 6.55 5.65 -18.04
N ASP A 24 5.62 5.71 -17.10
CA ASP A 24 4.59 6.75 -17.02
C ASP A 24 4.50 7.25 -15.56
N ARG A 25 4.77 8.54 -15.37
CA ARG A 25 4.75 9.16 -14.04
C ARG A 25 3.36 9.56 -13.58
N ALA A 26 2.48 9.96 -14.49
CA ALA A 26 1.13 10.41 -14.17
C ALA A 26 0.28 9.24 -13.67
N LEU A 27 0.43 8.07 -14.30
CA LEU A 27 -0.26 6.84 -13.92
C LEU A 27 0.54 5.95 -12.96
N ASN A 28 1.75 6.36 -12.58
CA ASN A 28 2.67 5.61 -11.71
C ASN A 28 3.07 4.21 -12.25
N LEU A 29 3.17 4.04 -13.57
CA LEU A 29 3.50 2.76 -14.20
C LEU A 29 5.01 2.46 -14.16
N PRO A 30 5.42 1.27 -13.71
CA PRO A 30 6.82 0.91 -13.61
C PRO A 30 7.51 0.79 -14.97
N ALA A 31 8.81 1.06 -15.01
CA ALA A 31 9.67 0.70 -16.14
C ALA A 31 9.78 -0.82 -16.33
N THR A 32 9.83 -1.59 -15.22
CA THR A 32 10.00 -3.06 -15.22
C THR A 32 9.16 -3.73 -14.14
N GLY A 33 8.93 -5.05 -14.25
CA GLY A 33 8.29 -5.82 -13.17
C GLY A 33 9.13 -5.83 -11.87
N SER A 34 8.47 -6.12 -10.75
CA SER A 34 9.07 -6.21 -9.41
C SER A 34 8.45 -7.36 -8.61
N ILE A 35 9.20 -7.92 -7.65
CA ILE A 35 8.76 -9.00 -6.76
C ILE A 35 9.17 -8.61 -5.34
N SER A 36 8.26 -8.71 -4.37
CA SER A 36 8.51 -8.41 -2.97
C SER A 36 8.02 -9.51 -2.04
N LEU A 37 8.57 -9.53 -0.82
CA LEU A 37 8.13 -10.37 0.29
C LEU A 37 7.35 -9.51 1.28
N THR A 38 6.16 -9.97 1.68
CA THR A 38 5.41 -9.37 2.78
C THR A 38 6.01 -9.80 4.12
N LEU A 39 6.26 -8.82 5.00
CA LEU A 39 6.87 -9.06 6.31
C LEU A 39 5.80 -9.25 7.37
N ASP A 40 6.03 -10.19 8.29
CA ASP A 40 5.28 -10.25 9.55
C ASP A 40 5.91 -9.31 10.59
N GLY A 41 5.13 -8.96 11.62
CA GLY A 41 5.58 -8.14 12.76
C GLY A 41 5.71 -6.63 12.47
N LEU A 42 5.59 -6.20 11.21
CA LEU A 42 5.64 -4.79 10.81
C LEU A 42 4.39 -4.42 10.00
N SER A 43 3.51 -3.64 10.63
CA SER A 43 2.21 -3.29 10.05
C SER A 43 1.73 -1.90 10.42
N VAL A 44 0.87 -1.34 9.58
CA VAL A 44 0.14 -0.10 9.83
C VAL A 44 -1.35 -0.42 9.95
N GLU A 45 -2.01 0.20 10.93
CA GLU A 45 -3.47 0.21 11.04
C GLU A 45 -4.01 1.58 10.68
N ALA A 46 -5.08 1.61 9.89
CA ALA A 46 -5.76 2.82 9.47
C ALA A 46 -7.26 2.68 9.69
N SER A 47 -7.85 3.66 10.36
CA SER A 47 -9.30 3.76 10.59
C SER A 47 -9.88 4.92 9.79
N VAL A 48 -11.00 4.68 9.11
CA VAL A 48 -11.71 5.69 8.31
C VAL A 48 -13.16 5.75 8.74
N ALA A 49 -13.68 6.95 8.95
CA ALA A 49 -15.09 7.23 9.12
C ALA A 49 -15.49 8.39 8.19
N PHE A 50 -16.71 8.36 7.66
CA PHE A 50 -17.24 9.51 6.94
C PHE A 50 -17.70 10.57 7.95
N GLY A 51 -17.18 11.79 7.83
CA GLY A 51 -17.77 12.95 8.50
C GLY A 51 -19.17 13.20 7.96
N GLY A 52 -20.09 13.57 8.85
CA GLY A 52 -21.41 14.10 8.48
C GLY A 52 -21.35 15.53 7.98
#